data_AF-A0A2V9PCQ3-F1
#
_entry.id   AF-A0A2V9PCQ3-F1
#
_cell.length_a   1.000
_cell.length_b   1.000
_cell.length_c   1.000
_cell.angle_alpha   90.00
_cell.angle_beta   90.00
_cell.angle_gamma   90.00
#
_symmetry.space_group_name_H-M   'P 1'
#
loop_
_entity.id
_entity.type
_entity.pdbx_description
1 polymer ?
#
loop_
_entity_poly.entity_id
_entity_poly.type
_entity_poly.pdbx_seq_one_letter_code
_entity_poly.pdbx_strand_id
1 'polypeptide(L)'
;MTTRTKFVLLTAILLSLAVLPACWTYSLHPLYEDDDQHLTYDPALEGTWQQTGNECQTCRLLITGDSKAQQYTLQLIELHDTKCNCGSRDVPEIKFEGHLVELGPHRFLDAVPKGAAAAMGTIAAHNIFKITAESDSLSLVALSDDWLCHAPEAEQARLGECMDGDFVFTATTEVLQDFVQIHAEDEGVFPSPGDDDEWHRAGKAGDSK
;
A
#
# COMPACT_ATOMS: atom_id res chain seq x y z
N MET A 1 -33.41 5.85 -27.75
CA MET A 1 -32.82 6.30 -26.46
C MET A 1 -32.92 7.80 -26.36
N THR A 2 -33.60 8.30 -25.33
CA THR A 2 -33.81 9.74 -25.11
C THR A 2 -32.51 10.40 -24.67
N THR A 3 -32.33 11.69 -24.97
CA THR A 3 -31.12 12.45 -24.63
C THR A 3 -30.78 12.37 -23.13
N ARG A 4 -31.81 12.23 -22.27
CA ARG A 4 -31.68 11.97 -20.83
C ARG A 4 -30.99 10.65 -20.48
N THR A 5 -31.23 9.55 -21.21
CA THR A 5 -30.56 8.28 -20.94
C THR A 5 -29.08 8.33 -21.32
N LYS A 6 -28.72 9.11 -22.35
CA LYS A 6 -27.31 9.34 -22.73
C LYS A 6 -26.54 10.15 -21.69
N PHE A 7 -27.17 11.17 -21.09
CA PHE A 7 -26.56 11.98 -20.02
C PHE A 7 -26.36 11.20 -18.71
N VAL A 8 -27.30 10.32 -18.36
CA VAL A 8 -27.16 9.44 -17.17
C VAL A 8 -26.07 8.38 -17.38
N LEU A 9 -25.96 7.82 -18.59
CA LEU A 9 -24.87 6.89 -18.94
C LEU A 9 -23.50 7.59 -18.98
N LEU A 10 -23.41 8.82 -19.50
CA LEU A 10 -22.18 9.60 -19.53
C LEU A 10 -21.70 9.99 -18.12
N THR A 11 -22.63 10.33 -17.22
CA THR A 11 -22.28 10.65 -15.82
C THR A 11 -21.88 9.41 -15.01
N ALA A 12 -22.49 8.25 -15.28
CA ALA A 12 -22.07 6.98 -14.66
C ALA A 12 -20.67 6.53 -15.14
N ILE A 13 -20.33 6.74 -16.42
CA ILE A 13 -19.00 6.44 -16.97
C ILE A 13 -17.93 7.39 -16.42
N LEU A 14 -18.27 8.68 -16.26
CA LEU A 14 -17.37 9.68 -15.65
C LEU A 14 -17.13 9.41 -14.15
N LEU A 15 -18.13 8.92 -13.40
CA LEU A 15 -17.92 8.51 -12.01
C LEU A 15 -17.08 7.23 -11.88
N SER A 16 -17.17 6.30 -12.85
CA SER A 16 -16.34 5.07 -12.83
C SER A 16 -14.86 5.32 -13.15
N LEU A 17 -14.51 6.46 -13.77
CA LEU A 17 -13.12 6.84 -14.02
C LEU A 17 -12.42 7.45 -12.78
N ALA A 18 -13.16 7.72 -11.70
CA ALA A 18 -12.59 8.21 -10.44
C ALA A 18 -12.09 7.08 -9.52
N VAL A 19 -12.26 5.82 -9.93
CA VAL A 19 -11.64 4.66 -9.25
C VAL A 19 -10.33 4.34 -9.98
N LEU A 20 -9.41 5.31 -9.98
CA LEU A 20 -8.03 4.95 -10.30
C LEU A 20 -7.49 4.20 -9.08
N PRO A 21 -6.87 3.03 -9.26
CA PRO A 21 -6.16 2.40 -8.16
C PRO A 21 -5.17 3.44 -7.64
N ALA A 22 -5.15 3.65 -6.33
CA ALA A 22 -4.10 4.43 -5.71
C ALA A 22 -2.77 3.84 -6.21
N CYS A 23 -2.10 4.58 -7.09
CA CYS A 23 -0.73 4.26 -7.46
C CYS A 23 0.08 4.24 -6.17
N TRP A 24 1.11 3.40 -6.14
CA TRP A 24 1.96 3.27 -4.97
C TRP A 24 2.60 4.63 -4.67
N THR A 25 2.04 5.40 -3.72
CA THR A 25 2.68 6.65 -3.30
C THR A 25 4.04 6.35 -2.69
N TYR A 26 5.02 7.15 -3.04
CA TYR A 26 6.41 6.95 -2.65
C TYR A 26 6.86 8.01 -1.66
N SER A 27 7.66 7.61 -0.68
CA SER A 27 8.35 8.50 0.23
C SER A 27 9.85 8.29 0.17
N LEU A 28 10.60 9.39 0.16
CA LEU A 28 12.07 9.35 0.26
C LEU A 28 12.56 9.12 1.69
N HIS A 29 11.70 9.39 2.68
CA HIS A 29 11.98 9.15 4.10
C HIS A 29 11.08 8.02 4.63
N PRO A 30 11.59 7.19 5.55
CA PRO A 30 10.77 6.21 6.25
C PRO A 30 9.71 6.89 7.12
N LEU A 31 8.65 6.16 7.48
CA LEU A 31 7.67 6.55 8.49
C LEU A 31 8.16 6.32 9.94
N TYR A 32 9.38 5.85 10.12
CA TYR A 32 9.99 5.56 11.42
C TYR A 32 11.46 5.99 11.44
N GLU A 33 11.99 6.22 12.63
CA GLU A 33 13.43 6.43 12.87
C GLU A 33 14.06 5.18 13.49
N ASP A 34 15.39 5.13 13.51
CA ASP A 34 16.11 4.14 14.32
C ASP A 34 15.75 4.33 15.80
N ASP A 35 15.40 3.24 16.51
CA ASP A 35 14.91 3.24 17.89
C ASP A 35 13.57 3.99 18.13
N ASP A 36 12.74 4.13 17.09
CA ASP A 36 11.41 4.75 17.22
C ASP A 36 10.49 3.96 18.16
N GLN A 37 9.94 4.64 19.17
CA GLN A 37 9.00 4.08 20.14
C GLN A 37 7.67 3.60 19.53
N HIS A 38 7.33 4.06 18.33
CA HIS A 38 6.11 3.70 17.62
C HIS A 38 6.29 2.40 16.81
N LEU A 39 7.52 1.88 16.67
CA LEU A 39 7.75 0.60 16.03
C LEU A 39 7.16 -0.54 16.88
N THR A 40 6.34 -1.35 16.24
CA THR A 40 5.67 -2.49 16.87
C THR A 40 5.80 -3.75 16.01
N TYR A 41 5.45 -4.89 16.59
CA TYR A 41 5.43 -6.16 15.89
C TYR A 41 4.16 -6.93 16.27
N ASP A 42 3.37 -7.26 15.27
CA ASP A 42 2.18 -8.10 15.38
C ASP A 42 2.38 -9.42 14.62
N PRO A 43 2.51 -10.58 15.31
CA PRO A 43 2.66 -11.87 14.67
C PRO A 43 1.39 -12.30 13.89
N ALA A 44 0.24 -11.65 14.09
CA ALA A 44 -0.97 -11.93 13.34
C ALA A 44 -0.84 -11.56 11.85
N LEU A 45 0.08 -10.64 11.50
CA LEU A 45 0.36 -10.29 10.11
C LEU A 45 1.04 -11.41 9.33
N GLU A 46 1.76 -12.30 10.03
CA GLU A 46 2.47 -13.40 9.38
C GLU A 46 1.51 -14.42 8.76
N GLY A 47 1.87 -14.95 7.60
CA GLY A 47 1.12 -15.97 6.88
C GLY A 47 0.99 -15.70 5.39
N THR A 48 0.15 -16.49 4.75
CA THR A 48 -0.17 -16.35 3.33
C THR A 48 -1.55 -15.75 3.20
N TRP A 49 -1.65 -14.69 2.41
CA TRP A 49 -2.85 -13.92 2.18
C TRP A 49 -3.25 -13.96 0.70
N GLN A 50 -4.56 -13.91 0.44
CA GLN A 50 -5.13 -14.03 -0.90
C GLN A 50 -6.30 -13.05 -1.06
N GLN A 51 -6.29 -12.25 -2.12
CA GLN A 51 -7.49 -11.52 -2.54
C GLN A 51 -8.51 -12.47 -3.19
N THR A 52 -9.78 -12.27 -2.88
CA THR A 52 -10.90 -12.98 -3.51
C THR A 52 -11.76 -11.98 -4.27
N GLY A 53 -12.28 -12.36 -5.45
CA GLY A 53 -13.24 -11.54 -6.20
C GLY A 53 -12.72 -10.98 -7.53
N ASN A 54 -11.40 -10.82 -7.68
CA ASN A 54 -10.80 -10.51 -8.99
C ASN A 54 -10.61 -11.78 -9.87
N GLU A 55 -10.52 -11.61 -11.19
CA GLU A 55 -10.21 -12.70 -12.14
C GLU A 55 -8.79 -13.29 -11.93
N CYS A 56 -7.98 -12.64 -11.08
CA CYS A 56 -6.58 -12.96 -10.79
C CYS A 56 -6.40 -13.53 -9.37
N GLN A 57 -7.18 -14.56 -9.04
CA GLN A 57 -7.12 -15.31 -7.77
C GLN A 57 -5.79 -16.07 -7.55
N THR A 58 -4.76 -15.82 -8.36
CA THR A 58 -3.47 -16.54 -8.35
C THR A 58 -2.36 -15.79 -7.65
N CYS A 59 -2.55 -14.52 -7.29
CA CYS A 59 -1.58 -13.77 -6.49
C CYS A 59 -1.74 -14.16 -5.00
N ARG A 60 -0.62 -14.44 -4.34
CA ARG A 60 -0.56 -14.60 -2.88
C ARG A 60 0.41 -13.59 -2.31
N LEU A 61 0.06 -12.97 -1.20
CA LEU A 61 0.97 -12.17 -0.40
C LEU A 61 1.48 -13.04 0.74
N LEU A 62 2.75 -13.40 0.71
CA LEU A 62 3.43 -14.06 1.82
C LEU A 62 4.07 -13.00 2.71
N ILE A 63 3.69 -12.98 3.98
CA ILE A 63 4.29 -12.17 5.03
C ILE A 63 5.01 -13.11 5.99
N THR A 64 6.31 -12.89 6.15
CA THR A 64 7.13 -13.52 7.19
C THR A 64 7.73 -12.42 8.07
N GLY A 65 8.10 -12.73 9.31
CA GLY A 65 8.67 -11.71 10.19
C GLY A 65 9.81 -12.19 11.08
N ASP A 66 10.60 -11.23 11.53
CA ASP A 66 11.60 -11.34 12.58
C ASP A 66 11.17 -10.47 13.75
N SER A 67 10.59 -11.10 14.77
CA SER A 67 10.10 -10.39 15.97
C SER A 67 11.20 -9.71 16.78
N LYS A 68 12.48 -10.12 16.66
CA LYS A 68 13.59 -9.45 17.35
C LYS A 68 14.01 -8.17 16.66
N ALA A 69 13.96 -8.17 15.32
CA ALA A 69 14.24 -7.00 14.51
C ALA A 69 13.00 -6.11 14.29
N GLN A 70 11.81 -6.54 14.75
CA GLN A 70 10.53 -5.89 14.48
C GLN A 70 10.29 -5.64 12.98
N GLN A 71 10.70 -6.62 12.17
CA GLN A 71 10.77 -6.48 10.72
C GLN A 71 9.94 -7.57 10.03
N TYR A 72 9.32 -7.22 8.91
CA TYR A 72 8.63 -8.14 8.01
C TYR A 72 9.36 -8.28 6.68
N THR A 73 9.20 -9.42 6.02
CA THR A 73 9.46 -9.61 4.60
C THR A 73 8.14 -9.92 3.90
N LEU A 74 7.77 -9.07 2.95
CA LEU A 74 6.59 -9.21 2.11
C LEU A 74 7.01 -9.69 0.73
N GLN A 75 6.27 -10.66 0.20
CA GLN A 75 6.55 -11.28 -1.08
C GLN A 75 5.27 -11.58 -1.83
N LEU A 76 5.13 -11.07 -3.04
CA LEU A 76 4.06 -11.45 -3.96
C LEU A 76 4.47 -12.73 -4.69
N ILE A 77 3.68 -13.79 -4.54
CA ILE A 77 3.89 -15.11 -5.13
C ILE A 77 2.83 -15.35 -6.20
N GLU A 78 3.28 -15.70 -7.40
CA GLU A 78 2.41 -16.20 -8.48
C GLU A 78 2.27 -17.72 -8.40
N LEU A 79 1.04 -18.21 -8.27
CA LEU A 79 0.74 -19.62 -8.51
C LEU A 79 0.68 -19.87 -10.04
N HIS A 80 1.42 -20.88 -10.52
CA HIS A 80 1.69 -21.12 -11.95
C HIS A 80 0.46 -21.19 -12.89
N ASP A 81 0.74 -20.80 -14.14
CA ASP A 81 0.00 -21.03 -15.40
C ASP A 81 -1.36 -20.35 -15.56
N THR A 82 -1.41 -19.02 -15.42
CA THR A 82 -2.57 -18.24 -15.85
C THR A 82 -2.22 -16.93 -16.57
N LYS A 83 -3.25 -16.36 -17.21
CA LYS A 83 -3.21 -15.09 -17.96
C LYS A 83 -2.93 -13.85 -17.09
N CYS A 84 -2.92 -14.02 -15.77
CA CYS A 84 -2.73 -12.95 -14.79
C CYS A 84 -1.25 -12.82 -14.43
N ASN A 85 -0.82 -11.57 -14.29
CA ASN A 85 0.55 -11.18 -14.02
C ASN A 85 0.51 -10.35 -12.73
N CYS A 86 0.94 -10.92 -11.60
CA CYS A 86 0.98 -10.30 -10.28
C CYS A 86 2.16 -9.32 -10.12
N GLY A 87 3.05 -9.28 -11.12
CA GLY A 87 4.14 -8.31 -11.33
C GLY A 87 4.71 -8.53 -12.74
N SER A 88 5.49 -7.63 -13.33
CA SER A 88 6.04 -7.86 -14.69
C SER A 88 6.78 -9.20 -14.80
N ARG A 89 6.43 -10.05 -15.80
CA ARG A 89 7.05 -11.39 -16.05
C ARG A 89 8.58 -11.41 -16.12
N ASP A 90 9.18 -10.25 -16.37
CA ASP A 90 10.62 -10.06 -16.52
C ASP A 90 11.30 -9.48 -15.26
N VAL A 91 10.56 -9.27 -14.17
CA VAL A 91 11.11 -8.69 -12.93
C VAL A 91 11.34 -9.82 -11.91
N PRO A 92 12.56 -9.97 -11.37
CA PRO A 92 12.83 -10.95 -10.33
C PRO A 92 11.87 -10.73 -9.15
N GLU A 93 11.47 -11.82 -8.50
CA GLU A 93 10.60 -11.86 -7.32
C GLU A 93 10.91 -10.69 -6.35
N ILE A 94 10.13 -9.61 -6.44
CA ILE A 94 10.36 -8.40 -5.66
C ILE A 94 9.94 -8.71 -4.22
N LYS A 95 10.90 -8.54 -3.30
CA LYS A 95 10.64 -8.62 -1.86
C LYS A 95 10.63 -7.21 -1.31
N PHE A 96 9.74 -6.97 -0.37
CA PHE A 96 9.74 -5.75 0.42
C PHE A 96 10.12 -6.08 1.85
N GLU A 97 10.91 -5.20 2.45
CA GLU A 97 11.09 -5.16 3.88
C GLU A 97 10.04 -4.22 4.46
N GLY A 98 9.31 -4.69 5.46
CA GLY A 98 8.23 -3.95 6.10
C GLY A 98 8.53 -3.63 7.56
N HIS A 99 8.17 -2.45 8.02
CA HIS A 99 8.16 -2.08 9.43
C HIS A 99 6.76 -1.57 9.81
N LEU A 100 6.25 -2.02 10.95
CA LEU A 100 4.92 -1.66 11.44
C LEU A 100 5.05 -0.53 12.46
N VAL A 101 4.36 0.58 12.18
CA VAL A 101 4.36 1.79 13.01
C VAL A 101 2.95 1.99 13.60
N GLU A 102 2.86 2.15 14.91
CA GLU A 102 1.60 2.42 15.62
C GLU A 102 1.54 3.88 16.09
N LEU A 103 0.64 4.65 15.48
CA LEU A 103 0.44 6.07 15.77
C LEU A 103 -0.99 6.28 16.30
N GLY A 104 -1.11 6.38 17.62
CA GLY A 104 -2.41 6.44 18.29
C GLY A 104 -3.20 5.13 18.10
N PRO A 105 -4.46 5.17 17.61
CA PRO A 105 -5.25 3.95 17.37
C PRO A 105 -5.02 3.34 15.99
N HIS A 106 -4.13 3.92 15.17
CA HIS A 106 -3.93 3.52 13.78
C HIS A 106 -2.56 2.86 13.61
N ARG A 107 -2.49 1.93 12.66
CA ARG A 107 -1.29 1.20 12.31
C ARG A 107 -0.95 1.46 10.85
N PHE A 108 0.34 1.61 10.58
CA PHE A 108 0.87 1.87 9.26
C PHE A 108 2.01 0.90 8.96
N LEU A 109 2.01 0.33 7.77
CA LEU A 109 3.10 -0.49 7.26
C LEU A 109 3.94 0.36 6.30
N ASP A 110 5.20 0.60 6.66
CA ASP A 110 6.20 1.15 5.76
C ASP A 110 6.94 -0.01 5.08
N ALA A 111 6.77 -0.15 3.77
CA ALA A 111 7.38 -1.19 2.95
C ALA A 111 8.38 -0.60 1.95
N VAL A 112 9.60 -1.15 1.91
CA VAL A 112 10.67 -0.71 1.01
C VAL A 112 11.21 -1.89 0.19
N PRO A 113 11.37 -1.77 -1.13
CA PRO A 113 11.84 -2.87 -1.96
C PRO A 113 13.29 -3.28 -1.61
N LYS A 114 13.57 -4.58 -1.69
CA LYS A 114 14.89 -5.18 -1.50
C LYS A 114 15.32 -5.96 -2.76
N GLY A 115 16.63 -6.20 -2.89
CA GLY A 115 17.20 -6.99 -3.99
C GLY A 115 17.77 -6.14 -5.13
N ALA A 116 17.72 -6.63 -6.37
CA ALA A 116 18.35 -6.00 -7.54
C ALA A 116 17.79 -4.59 -7.88
N ALA A 117 16.65 -4.20 -7.28
CA ALA A 117 16.09 -2.85 -7.31
C ALA A 117 16.91 -1.82 -6.49
N ALA A 118 17.78 -2.27 -5.56
CA ALA A 118 18.70 -1.44 -4.79
C ALA A 118 20.04 -1.16 -5.53
N ALA A 119 20.00 -1.08 -6.86
CA ALA A 119 21.18 -0.87 -7.69
C ALA A 119 21.77 0.55 -7.51
N MET A 120 23.04 0.72 -7.87
CA MET A 120 23.75 2.00 -7.73
C MET A 120 23.01 3.15 -8.43
N GLY A 121 22.61 4.17 -7.66
CA GLY A 121 21.88 5.34 -8.15
C GLY A 121 20.36 5.30 -7.93
N THR A 122 19.82 4.26 -7.28
CA THR A 122 18.43 4.25 -6.82
C THR A 122 18.31 4.77 -5.39
N ILE A 123 17.29 5.59 -5.13
CA ILE A 123 16.88 5.96 -3.78
C ILE A 123 15.84 4.93 -3.35
N ALA A 124 15.98 4.39 -2.15
CA ALA A 124 15.00 3.47 -1.58
C ALA A 124 13.70 4.25 -1.36
N ALA A 125 12.69 3.95 -2.19
CA ALA A 125 11.39 4.58 -2.08
C ALA A 125 10.52 3.74 -1.14
N HIS A 126 10.06 4.37 -0.07
CA HIS A 126 9.19 3.79 0.93
C HIS A 126 7.73 3.87 0.48
N ASN A 127 6.97 2.81 0.67
CA ASN A 127 5.54 2.77 0.43
C ASN A 127 4.82 2.64 1.76
N ILE A 128 4.01 3.65 2.10
CA ILE A 128 3.31 3.74 3.37
C ILE A 128 1.86 3.32 3.16
N PHE A 129 1.44 2.28 3.88
CA PHE A 129 0.07 1.77 3.85
C PHE A 129 -0.58 1.91 5.23
N LYS A 130 -1.82 2.40 5.30
CA LYS A 130 -2.66 2.15 6.49
C LYS A 130 -3.02 0.67 6.50
N ILE A 131 -2.81 0.00 7.63
CA ILE A 131 -3.02 -1.44 7.75
C ILE A 131 -4.09 -1.76 8.79
N THR A 132 -5.04 -2.58 8.38
CA THR A 132 -6.03 -3.19 9.27
C THR A 132 -5.89 -4.69 9.14
N ALA A 133 -5.65 -5.38 10.25
CA ALA A 133 -5.50 -6.83 10.27
C ALA A 133 -6.32 -7.44 11.39
N GLU A 134 -7.11 -8.42 11.01
CA GLU A 134 -7.95 -9.26 11.87
C GLU A 134 -7.51 -10.72 11.74
N SER A 135 -8.21 -11.65 12.39
CA SER A 135 -7.83 -13.07 12.38
C SER A 135 -7.76 -13.68 10.98
N ASP A 136 -8.62 -13.24 10.06
CA ASP A 136 -8.79 -13.83 8.73
C ASP A 136 -8.79 -12.82 7.58
N SER A 137 -8.63 -11.52 7.89
CA SER A 137 -8.58 -10.47 6.88
C SER A 137 -7.48 -9.45 7.13
N LEU A 138 -6.99 -8.90 6.02
CA LEU A 138 -5.90 -7.93 5.96
C LEU A 138 -6.22 -6.91 4.87
N SER A 139 -6.17 -5.63 5.24
CA SER A 139 -6.27 -4.51 4.31
C SER A 139 -4.98 -3.71 4.35
N LEU A 140 -4.45 -3.38 3.17
CA LEU A 140 -3.34 -2.44 2.98
C LEU A 140 -3.86 -1.31 2.09
N VAL A 141 -4.08 -0.14 2.68
CA VAL A 141 -4.61 1.03 1.97
C VAL A 141 -3.48 2.02 1.74
N ALA A 142 -3.16 2.27 0.47
CA ALA A 142 -2.21 3.30 0.09
C ALA A 142 -2.82 4.70 0.22
N LEU A 143 -1.95 5.70 0.26
CA LEU A 143 -2.35 7.10 0.18
C LEU A 143 -2.89 7.42 -1.23
N SER A 144 -3.80 8.39 -1.31
CA SER A 144 -4.37 8.84 -2.58
C SER A 144 -3.49 9.89 -3.25
N ASP A 145 -2.77 9.51 -4.32
CA ASP A 145 -2.00 10.46 -5.14
C ASP A 145 -2.88 11.56 -5.72
N ASP A 146 -4.12 11.25 -6.11
CA ASP A 146 -5.07 12.26 -6.61
C ASP A 146 -5.36 13.32 -5.55
N TRP A 147 -5.62 12.90 -4.31
CA TRP A 147 -5.84 13.85 -3.22
C TRP A 147 -4.57 14.67 -2.94
N LEU A 148 -3.41 14.02 -2.88
CA LEU A 148 -2.14 14.67 -2.56
C LEU A 148 -1.73 15.69 -3.63
N CYS A 149 -1.88 15.35 -4.92
CA CYS A 149 -1.62 16.24 -6.04
C CYS A 149 -2.62 17.41 -6.13
N HIS A 150 -3.80 17.31 -5.52
CA HIS A 150 -4.81 18.37 -5.46
C HIS A 150 -4.93 19.04 -4.07
N ALA A 151 -4.08 18.66 -3.11
CA ALA A 151 -4.04 19.26 -1.79
C ALA A 151 -3.67 20.76 -1.89
N PRO A 152 -4.02 21.60 -0.90
CA PRO A 152 -3.62 23.00 -0.90
C PRO A 152 -2.10 23.19 -1.08
N GLU A 153 -1.68 24.25 -1.79
CA GLU A 153 -0.24 24.48 -2.10
C GLU A 153 0.66 24.47 -0.86
N ALA A 154 0.18 25.01 0.28
CA ALA A 154 0.92 24.99 1.54
C ALA A 154 1.07 23.58 2.12
N GLU A 155 0.10 22.69 1.89
CA GLU A 155 0.15 21.28 2.28
C GLU A 155 1.17 20.54 1.40
N GLN A 156 1.09 20.71 0.08
CA GLN A 156 2.03 20.11 -0.86
C GLN A 156 3.46 20.57 -0.55
N ALA A 157 3.70 21.87 -0.42
CA ALA A 157 5.02 22.42 -0.11
C ALA A 157 5.62 21.91 1.20
N ARG A 158 4.79 21.42 2.13
CA ARG A 158 5.22 20.79 3.38
C ARG A 158 5.52 19.30 3.20
N LEU A 159 4.77 18.59 2.35
CA LEU A 159 4.78 17.13 2.26
C LEU A 159 5.67 16.57 1.14
N GLY A 160 5.67 17.21 -0.03
CA GLY A 160 6.23 16.61 -1.24
C GLY A 160 5.88 17.34 -2.53
N GLU A 161 5.99 16.64 -3.64
CA GLU A 161 5.73 17.19 -4.98
C GLU A 161 4.97 16.18 -5.85
N CYS A 162 4.04 16.69 -6.67
CA CYS A 162 3.36 15.89 -7.68
C CYS A 162 4.22 15.82 -8.95
N MET A 163 4.58 14.61 -9.36
CA MET A 163 5.44 14.33 -10.52
C MET A 163 4.73 13.38 -11.47
N ASP A 164 4.39 13.85 -12.68
CA ASP A 164 3.70 13.06 -13.71
C ASP A 164 2.40 12.36 -13.25
N GLY A 165 1.76 12.89 -12.20
CA GLY A 165 0.52 12.35 -11.62
C GLY A 165 0.71 11.48 -10.38
N ASP A 166 1.95 11.13 -10.04
CA ASP A 166 2.31 10.43 -8.81
C ASP A 166 2.80 11.43 -7.77
N PHE A 167 2.38 11.31 -6.51
CA PHE A 167 2.90 12.17 -5.45
C PHE A 167 4.16 11.53 -4.83
N VAL A 168 5.21 12.34 -4.65
CA VAL A 168 6.44 11.91 -4.00
C VAL A 168 6.62 12.70 -2.71
N PHE A 169 6.52 12.01 -1.58
CA PHE A 169 6.83 12.58 -0.28
C PHE A 169 8.33 12.82 -0.14
N THR A 170 8.67 14.05 0.22
CA THR A 170 10.04 14.49 0.55
C THR A 170 10.14 15.04 1.97
N ALA A 171 9.02 15.10 2.68
CA ALA A 171 8.97 15.48 4.09
C ALA A 171 9.75 14.52 4.99
N THR A 172 10.23 15.05 6.11
CA THR A 172 10.88 14.27 7.17
C THR A 172 9.90 13.32 7.84
N THR A 173 10.42 12.24 8.43
CA THR A 173 9.65 11.24 9.19
C THR A 173 8.67 11.86 10.19
N GLU A 174 9.10 12.84 11.00
CA GLU A 174 8.23 13.53 11.98
C GLU A 174 6.99 14.17 11.32
N VAL A 175 7.20 14.84 10.18
CA VAL A 175 6.12 15.49 9.42
C VAL A 175 5.18 14.46 8.78
N LEU A 176 5.74 13.34 8.32
CA LEU A 176 4.94 12.23 7.76
C LEU A 176 4.09 11.56 8.83
N GLN A 177 4.65 11.28 10.01
CA GLN A 177 3.91 10.71 11.14
C GLN A 177 2.75 11.61 11.56
N ASP A 178 3.00 12.92 11.71
CA ASP A 178 1.95 13.91 12.00
C ASP A 178 0.85 13.91 10.93
N PHE A 179 1.24 13.93 9.65
CA PHE A 179 0.29 13.91 8.54
C PHE A 179 -0.59 12.65 8.52
N VAL A 180 0.01 11.45 8.54
CA VAL A 180 -0.77 10.21 8.46
C VAL A 180 -1.63 10.01 9.69
N GLN A 181 -1.19 10.49 10.87
CA GLN A 181 -1.99 10.44 12.08
C GLN A 181 -3.21 11.37 12.01
N ILE A 182 -3.04 12.61 11.50
CA ILE A 182 -4.13 13.57 11.35
C ILE A 182 -5.17 13.08 10.34
N HIS A 183 -4.72 12.50 9.23
CA HIS A 183 -5.57 12.08 8.12
C HIS A 183 -5.94 10.61 8.14
N ALA A 184 -5.61 9.86 9.19
CA ALA A 184 -5.80 8.40 9.23
C ALA A 184 -7.23 7.96 8.90
N GLU A 185 -8.24 8.75 9.27
CA GLU A 185 -9.67 8.48 9.05
C GLU A 185 -10.28 9.32 7.91
N ASP A 186 -9.46 10.05 7.16
CA ASP A 186 -9.90 10.82 5.99
C ASP A 186 -9.97 9.91 4.76
N GLU A 187 -11.18 9.53 4.35
CA GLU A 187 -11.41 8.66 3.18
C GLU A 187 -10.92 9.28 1.85
N GLY A 188 -10.66 10.59 1.81
CA GLY A 188 -10.02 11.21 0.66
C GLY A 188 -8.52 10.90 0.58
N VAL A 189 -7.87 10.76 1.74
CA VAL A 189 -6.43 10.50 1.88
C VAL A 189 -6.14 8.99 1.92
N PHE A 190 -6.92 8.24 2.69
CA PHE A 190 -6.91 6.78 2.76
C PHE A 190 -8.26 6.23 2.31
N PRO A 191 -8.44 5.96 1.00
CA PRO A 191 -9.69 5.44 0.47
C PRO A 191 -10.09 4.13 1.14
N SER A 192 -11.38 3.98 1.45
CA SER A 192 -11.91 2.71 1.94
C SER A 192 -11.62 1.60 0.91
N PRO A 193 -11.08 0.44 1.34
CA PRO A 193 -10.77 -0.66 0.43
C PRO A 193 -12.06 -1.17 -0.24
N GLY A 194 -12.00 -1.46 -1.54
CA GLY A 194 -13.09 -2.16 -2.22
C GLY A 194 -13.18 -3.62 -1.78
N ASP A 195 -14.30 -4.28 -2.09
CA ASP A 195 -14.51 -5.70 -1.76
C ASP A 195 -13.42 -6.63 -2.35
N ASP A 196 -12.82 -6.25 -3.49
CA ASP A 196 -11.77 -7.02 -4.17
C ASP A 196 -10.34 -6.67 -3.67
N ASP A 197 -10.19 -5.64 -2.82
CA ASP A 197 -8.89 -5.16 -2.32
C ASP A 197 -8.49 -5.83 -1.00
N GLU A 198 -9.46 -6.40 -0.26
CA GLU A 198 -9.22 -7.11 1.00
C GLU A 198 -8.52 -8.45 0.76
N TRP A 199 -7.51 -8.73 1.58
CA TRP A 199 -6.80 -9.99 1.56
C TRP A 199 -7.34 -10.92 2.64
N HIS A 200 -7.63 -12.16 2.29
CA HIS A 200 -8.07 -13.20 3.22
C HIS A 200 -6.96 -14.20 3.50
N ARG A 201 -6.94 -14.74 4.72
CA ARG A 201 -5.91 -15.69 5.11
C ARG A 201 -6.07 -17.02 4.36
N ALA A 202 -5.03 -17.42 3.64
CA ALA A 202 -4.96 -18.67 2.89
C ALA A 202 -4.12 -19.74 3.59
N GLY A 203 -3.22 -19.36 4.51
CA GLY A 203 -2.36 -20.28 5.24
C GLY A 203 -1.59 -19.61 6.38
N LYS A 204 -1.03 -20.40 7.30
CA LYS A 204 -0.17 -19.88 8.38
C LYS A 204 1.28 -19.79 7.90
N ALA A 205 2.09 -18.99 8.60
CA ALA A 205 3.52 -18.87 8.31
C ALA A 205 4.18 -20.27 8.32
N GLY A 206 4.78 -20.67 7.19
CA GLY A 206 5.41 -21.97 7.00
C GLY A 206 4.62 -23.02 6.20
N ASP A 207 3.39 -22.72 5.77
CA ASP A 207 2.54 -23.64 4.98
C ASP A 207 2.79 -23.58 3.45
N SER A 208 3.87 -22.96 2.98
CA SER A 208 4.21 -22.90 1.56
C SER A 208 4.68 -24.27 1.03
N LYS A 209 3.72 -25.07 0.55
CA LYS A 209 3.93 -26.25 -0.29
C LYS A 209 3.25 -26.11 -1.63
#